data_AF-Q60440-F1
#
_entry.id   AF-Q60440-F1
#
_cell.length_a   1.000
_cell.length_b   1.000
_cell.length_c   1.000
_cell.angle_alpha   90.00
_cell.angle_beta   90.00
_cell.angle_gamma   90.00
#
_symmetry.space_group_name_H-M   'P 1'
#
loop_
_entity.id
_entity.type
_entity.pdbx_description
1 polymer ?
#
loop_
_entity_poly.entity_id
_entity_poly.type
_entity_poly.pdbx_seq_one_letter_code
_entity_poly.pdbx_strand_id
1 'polypeptide(L)'
;MGLRPQLAAILLCLLACTGNWTLGCHHGALKEIIHILNQVTEKGTPCTEMVVPDALSARKNSTEKDLICRASQGFRKFYFQHEVTLCLKNNSRVLKDLKKLYRGISSLFPQKSCNVNESTYTTLKDFLESLRRIMQKKYWQCGSSTF
;
A
#
# COMPACT_ATOMS: atom_id res chain seq x y z
N MET A 1 -36.32 -32.26 15.58
CA MET A 1 -36.16 -31.97 14.14
C MET A 1 -34.69 -31.63 13.91
N GLY A 2 -33.90 -32.58 13.40
CA GLY A 2 -32.46 -32.36 13.18
C GLY A 2 -32.23 -31.42 12.00
N LEU A 3 -31.34 -30.44 12.15
CA LEU A 3 -30.93 -29.60 11.03
C LEU A 3 -30.34 -30.52 9.94
N ARG A 4 -30.90 -30.48 8.73
CA ARG A 4 -30.37 -31.27 7.61
C ARG A 4 -28.89 -30.89 7.42
N PRO A 5 -27.95 -31.85 7.29
CA PRO A 5 -26.51 -31.55 7.20
C PRO A 5 -26.16 -30.56 6.08
N GLN A 6 -26.95 -30.52 5.00
CA GLN A 6 -26.84 -29.53 3.93
C GLN A 6 -27.05 -28.09 4.42
N LEU A 7 -28.02 -27.84 5.31
CA LEU A 7 -28.28 -26.51 5.87
C LEU A 7 -27.14 -26.07 6.80
N ALA A 8 -26.58 -27.00 7.58
CA ALA A 8 -25.43 -26.71 8.43
C ALA A 8 -24.21 -26.29 7.60
N ALA A 9 -23.94 -26.98 6.49
CA ALA A 9 -22.87 -26.62 5.56
C ALA A 9 -23.10 -25.25 4.90
N ILE A 10 -24.33 -24.95 4.48
CA ILE A 10 -24.69 -23.64 3.91
C ILE A 10 -24.54 -22.53 4.95
N LEU A 11 -24.98 -22.74 6.20
CA LEU A 11 -24.83 -21.79 7.30
C LEU A 11 -23.37 -21.54 7.65
N LEU A 12 -22.53 -22.59 7.74
CA LEU A 12 -21.09 -22.45 7.94
C LEU A 12 -20.43 -21.69 6.78
N CYS A 13 -20.84 -21.96 5.54
CA CYS A 13 -20.35 -21.26 4.36
C CYS A 13 -20.77 -19.78 4.38
N LEU A 14 -22.03 -19.49 4.70
CA LEU A 14 -22.52 -18.11 4.85
C LEU A 14 -21.80 -17.38 5.99
N LEU A 15 -21.62 -17.99 7.16
CA LEU A 15 -20.88 -17.40 8.28
C LEU A 15 -19.40 -17.15 7.93
N ALA A 16 -18.74 -18.10 7.25
CA ALA A 16 -17.37 -17.94 6.80
C ALA A 16 -17.22 -16.91 5.66
N CYS A 17 -18.17 -16.84 4.74
CA CYS A 17 -18.12 -15.94 3.57
C CYS A 17 -18.62 -14.52 3.86
N THR A 18 -19.61 -14.35 4.74
CA THR A 18 -20.13 -13.01 5.12
C THR A 18 -19.33 -12.37 6.26
N GLY A 19 -18.65 -13.18 7.08
CA GLY A 19 -18.13 -12.73 8.37
C GLY A 19 -16.88 -11.85 8.35
N ASN A 20 -16.15 -11.68 7.24
CA ASN A 20 -14.85 -10.99 7.31
C ASN A 20 -14.40 -10.13 6.12
N TRP A 21 -15.13 -10.03 5.01
CA TRP A 21 -14.57 -9.36 3.81
C TRP A 21 -15.03 -7.91 3.62
N THR A 22 -16.22 -7.51 4.08
CA THR A 22 -16.79 -6.20 3.74
C THR A 22 -16.50 -5.10 4.77
N LEU A 23 -16.47 -5.41 6.07
CA LEU A 23 -16.35 -4.38 7.11
C LEU A 23 -14.94 -3.76 7.25
N GLY A 24 -13.92 -4.39 6.67
CA GLY A 24 -12.52 -3.94 6.75
C GLY A 24 -11.94 -3.36 5.47
N CYS A 25 -12.66 -3.42 4.33
CA CYS A 25 -12.10 -2.88 3.11
C CYS A 25 -12.32 -1.37 3.02
N HIS A 26 -11.27 -0.61 3.29
CA HIS A 26 -11.19 0.83 3.05
C HIS A 26 -11.13 1.16 1.54
N HIS A 27 -12.17 0.77 0.82
CA HIS A 27 -12.22 0.74 -0.65
C HIS A 27 -11.93 2.11 -1.28
N GLY A 28 -12.53 3.18 -0.76
CA GLY A 28 -12.31 4.55 -1.25
C GLY A 28 -10.85 5.00 -1.12
N ALA A 29 -10.21 4.73 0.02
CA ALA A 29 -8.82 5.07 0.24
C ALA A 29 -7.86 4.23 -0.61
N LEU A 30 -8.15 2.94 -0.82
CA LEU A 30 -7.39 2.11 -1.75
C LEU A 30 -7.47 2.64 -3.18
N LYS A 31 -8.68 3.01 -3.64
CA LYS A 31 -8.90 3.58 -4.97
C LYS A 31 -8.11 4.88 -5.15
N GLU A 32 -8.12 5.77 -4.16
CA GLU A 32 -7.37 7.03 -4.19
C GLU A 32 -5.86 6.79 -4.26
N ILE A 33 -5.32 5.89 -3.42
CA ILE A 33 -3.89 5.55 -3.43
C ILE A 33 -3.48 4.99 -4.79
N ILE A 34 -4.26 4.08 -5.35
CA ILE A 34 -3.94 3.46 -6.66
C ILE A 34 -4.02 4.50 -7.77
N HIS A 35 -4.99 5.41 -7.72
CA HIS A 35 -5.06 6.52 -8.67
C HIS A 35 -3.79 7.39 -8.63
N ILE A 36 -3.31 7.75 -7.43
CA ILE A 36 -2.07 8.52 -7.29
C ILE A 36 -0.87 7.70 -7.78
N LEU A 37 -0.80 6.41 -7.45
CA LEU A 37 0.26 5.52 -7.92
C LEU A 37 0.29 5.43 -9.44
N ASN A 38 -0.85 5.28 -10.11
CA ASN A 38 -0.94 5.30 -11.56
C ASN A 38 -0.44 6.65 -12.11
N GLN A 39 -0.86 7.77 -11.52
CA GLN A 39 -0.39 9.09 -11.94
C GLN A 39 1.13 9.27 -11.84
N VAL A 40 1.77 8.80 -10.76
CA VAL A 40 3.22 8.98 -10.58
C VAL A 40 4.06 7.92 -11.32
N THR A 41 3.49 6.75 -11.61
CA THR A 41 4.19 5.67 -12.33
C THR A 41 4.03 5.74 -13.84
N GLU A 42 2.82 6.00 -14.36
CA GLU A 42 2.53 5.99 -15.80
C GLU A 42 3.02 7.24 -16.51
N LYS A 43 2.86 8.43 -15.89
CA LYS A 43 3.37 9.68 -16.47
C LYS A 43 4.90 9.76 -16.43
N GLY A 44 5.53 8.88 -15.64
CA GLY A 44 6.92 9.00 -15.26
C GLY A 44 7.17 10.20 -14.34
N THR A 45 8.29 10.14 -13.62
CA THR A 45 8.83 11.28 -12.87
C THR A 45 10.31 11.41 -13.19
N PRO A 46 10.86 12.63 -13.33
CA PRO A 46 12.31 12.81 -13.48
C PRO A 46 13.09 12.33 -12.25
N CYS A 47 12.43 12.05 -11.13
CA CYS A 47 13.04 11.53 -9.91
C CYS A 47 12.96 9.99 -9.80
N THR A 48 12.66 9.27 -10.89
CA THR A 48 12.52 7.80 -10.91
C THR A 48 13.79 7.08 -10.47
N GLU A 49 14.95 7.57 -10.90
CA GLU A 49 16.28 7.02 -10.56
C GLU A 49 16.74 7.37 -9.14
N MET A 50 15.95 8.12 -8.38
CA MET A 50 16.28 8.42 -6.98
C MET A 50 16.27 7.13 -6.17
N VAL A 51 17.36 6.88 -5.44
CA VAL A 51 17.49 5.71 -4.58
C VAL A 51 16.66 5.87 -3.31
N VAL A 52 15.87 4.85 -2.99
CA VAL A 52 15.07 4.75 -1.77
C VAL A 52 15.34 3.41 -1.07
N PRO A 53 15.11 3.30 0.25
CA PRO A 53 15.17 2.01 0.92
C PRO A 53 14.16 1.03 0.33
N ASP A 54 14.58 -0.21 0.12
CA ASP A 54 13.70 -1.26 -0.39
C ASP A 54 12.84 -1.86 0.72
N ALA A 55 11.85 -1.08 1.14
CA ALA A 55 10.94 -1.40 2.24
C ALA A 55 9.97 -2.55 1.89
N LEU A 56 9.80 -2.84 0.60
CA LEU A 56 8.85 -3.81 0.06
C LEU A 56 9.48 -5.16 -0.26
N SER A 57 10.82 -5.25 -0.28
CA SER A 57 11.51 -6.53 -0.33
C SER A 57 11.11 -7.41 0.85
N ALA A 58 10.43 -8.51 0.55
CA ALA A 58 9.95 -9.46 1.54
C ALA A 58 11.14 -10.15 2.22
N ARG A 59 11.24 -10.01 3.53
CA ARG A 59 12.09 -10.88 4.34
C ARG A 59 11.30 -12.14 4.67
N LYS A 60 12.01 -13.25 4.93
CA LYS A 60 11.38 -14.46 5.49
C LYS A 60 10.56 -14.04 6.72
N ASN A 61 9.25 -14.31 6.71
CA ASN A 61 8.27 -13.97 7.75
C ASN A 61 7.72 -12.53 7.81
N SER A 62 7.96 -11.64 6.83
CA SER A 62 7.29 -10.33 6.83
C SER A 62 5.81 -10.43 6.46
N THR A 63 4.92 -9.84 7.27
CA THR A 63 3.50 -9.72 6.91
C THR A 63 3.28 -8.56 5.92
N GLU A 64 2.17 -8.57 5.18
CA GLU A 64 1.78 -7.44 4.32
C GLU A 64 1.68 -6.12 5.13
N LYS A 65 1.16 -6.20 6.37
CA LYS A 65 1.08 -5.06 7.29
C LYS A 65 2.47 -4.50 7.61
N ASP A 66 3.46 -5.37 7.85
CA ASP A 66 4.84 -4.95 8.09
C ASP A 66 5.45 -4.26 6.87
N LEU A 67 5.26 -4.84 5.67
CA LEU A 67 5.78 -4.26 4.43
C LEU A 67 5.18 -2.89 4.15
N ILE A 68 3.86 -2.74 4.32
CA ILE A 68 3.19 -1.46 4.09
C ILE A 68 3.56 -0.43 5.16
N CYS A 69 3.75 -0.85 6.42
CA CYS A 69 4.27 0.03 7.45
C CYS A 69 5.69 0.53 7.11
N ARG A 70 6.60 -0.35 6.69
CA ARG A 70 7.95 0.09 6.30
C ARG A 70 7.90 1.04 5.11
N ALA A 71 7.05 0.75 4.12
CA ALA A 71 6.84 1.64 2.98
C ALA A 71 6.33 3.02 3.42
N SER A 72 5.38 3.09 4.36
CA SER A 72 4.87 4.37 4.89
C SER A 72 5.99 5.15 5.59
N GLN A 73 6.83 4.47 6.36
CA GLN A 73 8.00 5.07 7.00
C GLN A 73 9.02 5.60 5.99
N GLY A 74 9.20 4.91 4.86
CA GLY A 74 9.98 5.41 3.72
C GLY A 74 9.46 6.74 3.17
N PHE A 75 8.15 6.86 2.98
CA PHE A 75 7.55 8.13 2.52
C PHE A 75 7.54 9.23 3.58
N ARG A 76 7.55 8.89 4.88
CA ARG A 76 7.53 9.88 5.97
C ARG A 76 8.69 10.88 5.84
N LYS A 77 9.83 10.43 5.34
CA LYS A 77 11.02 11.26 5.10
C LYS A 77 10.74 12.49 4.23
N PHE A 78 9.82 12.37 3.28
CA PHE A 78 9.48 13.48 2.38
C PHE A 78 8.78 14.67 3.07
N TYR A 79 8.36 14.53 4.33
CA TYR A 79 7.87 15.64 5.15
C TYR A 79 9.00 16.49 5.74
N PHE A 80 10.17 15.91 5.94
CA PHE A 80 11.32 16.61 6.48
C PHE A 80 12.08 17.28 5.35
N GLN A 81 12.01 18.62 5.27
CA GLN A 81 12.58 19.39 4.16
C GLN A 81 14.09 19.12 3.93
N HIS A 82 14.82 18.74 4.98
CA HIS A 82 16.25 18.40 4.90
C HIS A 82 16.50 17.00 4.29
N GLU A 83 15.54 16.09 4.31
CA GLU A 83 15.64 14.76 3.68
C GLU A 83 15.14 14.76 2.23
N VAL A 84 14.44 15.81 1.80
CA VAL A 84 13.97 15.93 0.42
C VAL A 84 15.13 16.25 -0.51
N THR A 85 15.36 15.36 -1.49
CA THR A 85 16.41 15.52 -2.51
C THR A 85 16.17 16.74 -3.39
N LEU A 86 17.23 17.24 -4.04
CA LEU A 86 17.13 18.35 -4.98
C LEU A 86 16.15 18.07 -6.12
N CYS A 87 16.10 16.83 -6.61
CA CYS A 87 15.14 16.43 -7.64
C CYS A 87 13.70 16.68 -7.20
N LEU A 88 13.33 16.20 -6.00
CA LEU A 88 11.97 16.39 -5.48
C LEU A 88 11.66 17.85 -5.13
N LYS A 89 12.66 18.64 -4.71
CA LYS A 89 12.51 20.08 -4.50
C LYS A 89 12.16 20.79 -5.82
N ASN A 90 12.82 20.43 -6.91
CA ASN A 90 12.55 20.97 -8.25
C ASN A 90 11.26 20.40 -8.87
N ASN A 91 10.75 19.27 -8.37
CA ASN A 91 9.55 18.60 -8.84
C ASN A 91 8.47 18.58 -7.75
N SER A 92 8.04 19.78 -7.32
CA SER A 92 7.12 19.97 -6.19
C SER A 92 5.78 19.23 -6.33
N ARG A 93 5.29 19.02 -7.56
CA ARG A 93 4.10 18.21 -7.85
C ARG A 93 4.31 16.75 -7.44
N VAL A 94 5.42 16.15 -7.84
CA VAL A 94 5.79 14.77 -7.47
C VAL A 94 5.91 14.67 -5.96
N LEU A 95 6.61 15.62 -5.33
CA LEU A 95 6.72 15.67 -3.86
C LEU A 95 5.34 15.74 -3.18
N LYS A 96 4.41 16.52 -3.72
CA LYS A 96 3.04 16.61 -3.19
C LYS A 96 2.29 15.29 -3.33
N ASP A 97 2.46 14.58 -4.45
CA ASP A 97 1.82 13.29 -4.69
C ASP A 97 2.42 12.19 -3.79
N LEU A 98 3.74 12.16 -3.58
CA LEU A 98 4.39 11.26 -2.61
C LEU A 98 3.91 11.52 -1.16
N LYS A 99 3.71 12.79 -0.79
CA LYS A 99 3.11 13.16 0.51
C LYS A 99 1.65 12.70 0.63
N LYS A 100 0.86 12.79 -0.44
CA LYS A 100 -0.51 12.25 -0.44
C LYS A 100 -0.50 10.73 -0.29
N LEU A 101 0.41 10.03 -0.98
CA LEU A 101 0.58 8.58 -0.80
C LEU A 101 0.87 8.22 0.65
N TYR A 102 1.80 8.91 1.31
CA TYR A 102 2.05 8.71 2.74
C TYR A 102 0.78 8.84 3.57
N ARG A 103 0.00 9.92 3.38
CA ARG A 103 -1.24 10.17 4.13
C ARG A 103 -2.27 9.08 3.89
N GLY A 104 -2.49 8.71 2.63
CA GLY A 104 -3.43 7.65 2.26
C GLY A 104 -3.03 6.32 2.89
N ILE A 105 -1.77 5.92 2.75
CA ILE A 105 -1.26 4.66 3.32
C ILE A 105 -1.34 4.68 4.85
N SER A 106 -0.93 5.78 5.50
CA SER A 106 -1.00 5.90 6.97
C SER A 106 -2.45 5.88 7.48
N SER A 107 -3.42 6.35 6.68
CA SER A 107 -4.83 6.27 7.02
C SER A 107 -5.36 4.84 6.90
N LEU A 108 -4.86 4.05 5.95
CA LEU A 108 -5.22 2.64 5.78
C LEU A 108 -4.56 1.75 6.84
N PHE A 109 -3.34 2.09 7.23
CA PHE A 109 -2.51 1.31 8.13
C PHE A 109 -2.01 2.22 9.25
N PRO A 110 -2.80 2.40 10.32
CA PRO A 110 -2.48 3.35 11.39
C PRO A 110 -1.31 2.91 12.29
N GLN A 111 -0.62 1.83 11.94
CA GLN A 111 0.58 1.38 12.64
C GLN A 111 1.68 2.44 12.51
N LYS A 112 1.99 3.11 13.64
CA LYS A 112 2.90 4.25 13.68
C LYS A 112 4.38 3.86 13.66
N SER A 113 4.70 2.61 13.98
CA SER A 113 6.07 2.11 14.06
C SER A 113 6.13 0.64 13.65
N CYS A 114 7.19 0.33 12.95
CA CYS A 114 7.62 -1.01 12.57
C CYS A 114 9.14 -1.00 12.54
N ASN A 115 9.75 -2.19 12.59
CA ASN A 115 11.20 -2.29 12.46
C ASN A 115 11.61 -1.94 11.03
N VAL A 116 12.33 -0.82 10.88
CA VAL A 116 12.89 -0.30 9.62
C VAL A 116 14.38 -0.57 9.63
N ASN A 117 14.76 -1.84 9.50
CA ASN A 117 16.17 -2.22 9.25
C ASN A 117 16.29 -2.53 7.77
N GLU A 118 16.49 -1.54 6.90
CA GLU A 118 16.71 -1.75 5.47
C GLU A 118 18.21 -1.70 5.17
N SER A 119 18.77 -2.83 4.74
CA SER A 119 20.14 -2.93 4.23
C SER A 119 20.20 -2.87 2.71
N THR A 120 19.04 -2.83 2.06
CA THR A 120 18.87 -2.90 0.62
C THR A 120 18.18 -1.63 0.14
N TYR A 121 18.56 -1.21 -1.06
CA TYR A 121 18.03 -0.04 -1.72
C TYR A 121 17.50 -0.41 -3.09
N THR A 122 16.55 0.38 -3.57
CA THR A 122 15.93 0.24 -4.89
C THR A 122 15.70 1.63 -5.49
N THR A 123 15.26 1.69 -6.75
CA THR A 123 14.86 2.95 -7.37
C THR A 123 13.47 3.36 -6.88
N LEU A 124 13.19 4.67 -6.86
CA LEU A 124 11.85 5.18 -6.56
C LEU A 124 10.82 4.59 -7.52
N LYS A 125 11.21 4.41 -8.79
CA LYS A 125 10.38 3.77 -9.82
C LYS A 125 9.93 2.37 -9.38
N ASP A 126 10.89 1.49 -9.11
CA ASP A 126 10.61 0.08 -8.78
C ASP A 126 9.85 -0.04 -7.45
N PHE A 127 10.15 0.83 -6.50
CA PHE A 127 9.42 0.94 -5.24
C PHE A 127 7.95 1.30 -5.46
N LEU A 128 7.67 2.36 -6.23
CA LEU A 128 6.31 2.80 -6.52
C LEU A 128 5.53 1.75 -7.33
N GLU A 129 6.20 1.07 -8.26
CA GLU A 129 5.59 0.03 -9.07
C GLU A 129 5.24 -1.21 -8.24
N SER A 130 6.13 -1.61 -7.33
CA SER A 130 5.88 -2.69 -6.37
C SER A 130 4.72 -2.34 -5.44
N LEU A 131 4.69 -1.12 -4.93
CA LEU A 131 3.60 -0.63 -4.09
C LEU A 131 2.26 -0.62 -4.83
N ARG A 132 2.25 -0.20 -6.10
CA ARG A 132 1.07 -0.23 -6.97
C ARG A 132 0.51 -1.64 -7.08
N ARG A 133 1.36 -2.63 -7.36
CA ARG A 133 0.95 -4.04 -7.46
C ARG A 133 0.34 -4.55 -6.14
N ILE A 134 0.93 -4.20 -5.00
CA ILE A 134 0.42 -4.59 -3.68
C ILE A 134 -0.96 -3.98 -3.42
N MET A 135 -1.12 -2.67 -3.65
CA MET A 135 -2.39 -1.97 -3.42
C MET A 135 -3.49 -2.46 -4.35
N GLN A 136 -3.16 -2.70 -5.63
CA GLN A 136 -4.09 -3.33 -6.58
C GLN A 136 -4.51 -4.71 -6.12
N LYS A 137 -3.57 -5.59 -5.74
CA LYS A 137 -3.90 -6.93 -5.23
C LYS A 137 -4.86 -6.85 -4.04
N LYS A 138 -4.61 -5.95 -3.09
CA LYS A 138 -5.49 -5.73 -1.94
C LYS A 138 -6.88 -5.26 -2.34
N TYR A 139 -6.97 -4.36 -3.33
CA TYR A 139 -8.23 -3.89 -3.88
C TYR A 139 -9.03 -5.00 -4.56
N TRP A 140 -8.37 -5.87 -5.34
CA TRP A 140 -9.00 -7.06 -5.94
C TRP A 140 -9.54 -8.02 -4.87
N GLN A 141 -8.76 -8.25 -3.79
CA GLN A 141 -9.18 -9.08 -2.66
C GLN A 141 -10.38 -8.52 -1.89
N CYS A 142 -10.64 -7.22 -1.98
CA CYS A 142 -11.87 -6.62 -1.46
C CYS A 142 -13.12 -6.92 -2.30
N GLY A 143 -13.01 -7.74 -3.35
CA GLY A 143 -14.13 -8.08 -4.22
C GLY A 143 -14.45 -7.00 -5.25
N SER A 144 -13.46 -6.23 -5.69
CA SER A 144 -13.67 -5.13 -6.64
C SER A 144 -12.81 -5.25 -7.88
N SER A 145 -13.40 -4.97 -9.04
CA SER A 145 -12.79 -5.29 -10.34
C SER A 145 -12.54 -4.14 -11.30
N THR A 146 -12.66 -2.89 -10.86
CA THR A 146 -12.51 -1.72 -11.74
C THR A 146 -11.25 -0.91 -11.43
N PHE A 147 -10.40 -0.70 -12.43
CA PHE A 147 -9.44 0.41 -12.49
C PHE A 147 -9.70 1.24 -13.75
#